data_AF-A0A6M3K0J1-F1
#
_entry.id   AF-A0A6M3K0J1-F1
#
_cell.length_a   1.000
_cell.length_b   1.000
_cell.length_c   1.000
_cell.angle_alpha   90.00
_cell.angle_beta   90.00
_cell.angle_gamma   90.00
#
_symmetry.space_group_name_H-M   'P 1'
#
loop_
_entity.id
_entity.type
_entity.pdbx_description
1 polymer ?
#
loop_
_entity_poly.entity_id
_entity_poly.type
_entity_poly.pdbx_seq_one_letter_code
_entity_poly.pdbx_strand_id
1 'polypeptide(L)'
;MRFRVNSASGAFTNAMDINAATGFIHIPAGTAETLLELTHATPYITLHNDTHEDTDGGRESRLIFKGEQSGGEETTLARIEASHDGSADTEHGQLVGYTNDGADGDTPTEGMRLSRAGISTANDPNTLGVGVTTFIVESNVMTMTGDGAGNTIATITGAKSGTLLTLIFVDALVTITDTDAHTANTVDLAGTATNFTSADDKTLQIVFDGTSWYETSRGTN
;
A
#
# COMPACT_ATOMS: atom_id res chain seq x y z
N MET A 1 -3.03 -48.27 -9.10
CA MET A 1 -4.32 -47.71 -8.64
C MET A 1 -4.91 -46.92 -9.78
N ARG A 2 -6.08 -47.32 -10.32
CA ARG A 2 -6.76 -46.59 -11.41
C ARG A 2 -7.75 -45.62 -10.76
N PHE A 3 -7.51 -44.33 -10.90
CA PHE A 3 -8.45 -43.30 -10.48
C PHE A 3 -9.70 -43.40 -11.38
N ARG A 4 -10.87 -43.67 -10.77
CA ARG A 4 -12.15 -43.72 -11.47
C ARG A 4 -13.08 -42.71 -10.80
N VAL A 5 -13.37 -41.62 -11.50
CA VAL A 5 -14.43 -40.68 -11.14
C VAL A 5 -15.74 -41.26 -11.65
N ASN A 6 -16.69 -41.54 -10.75
CA ASN A 6 -17.97 -42.15 -11.08
C ASN A 6 -19.04 -41.04 -11.17
N SER A 7 -19.61 -40.81 -12.35
CA SER A 7 -20.81 -39.98 -12.51
C SER A 7 -22.02 -40.88 -12.76
N ALA A 8 -23.20 -40.46 -12.30
CA ALA A 8 -24.43 -41.24 -12.37
C ALA A 8 -25.00 -41.48 -13.79
N SER A 9 -24.33 -41.03 -14.87
CA SER A 9 -24.85 -41.11 -16.24
C SER A 9 -23.89 -41.61 -17.32
N GLY A 10 -22.70 -42.12 -16.98
CA GLY A 10 -21.91 -42.95 -17.90
C GLY A 10 -21.26 -42.26 -19.11
N ALA A 11 -21.27 -40.93 -19.22
CA ALA A 11 -20.43 -40.16 -20.13
C ALA A 11 -19.36 -39.39 -19.35
N PHE A 12 -18.09 -39.51 -19.74
CA PHE A 12 -16.99 -38.80 -19.08
C PHE A 12 -17.02 -37.32 -19.45
N THR A 13 -17.41 -36.48 -18.50
CA THR A 13 -17.19 -35.03 -18.58
C THR A 13 -16.24 -34.65 -17.45
N ASN A 14 -15.06 -34.15 -17.84
CA ASN A 14 -13.85 -33.97 -17.03
C ASN A 14 -14.03 -33.12 -15.78
N ALA A 15 -13.26 -33.47 -14.76
CA ALA A 15 -13.64 -33.16 -13.42
C ALA A 15 -12.51 -33.03 -12.39
N MET A 16 -12.48 -33.90 -11.39
CA MET A 16 -11.55 -33.83 -10.29
C MET A 16 -10.61 -35.00 -10.53
N ASP A 17 -9.31 -34.79 -10.72
CA ASP A 17 -8.34 -35.87 -10.87
C ASP A 17 -7.27 -35.71 -9.79
N ILE A 18 -7.04 -36.78 -9.03
CA ILE A 18 -6.02 -36.83 -8.00
C ILE A 18 -4.92 -37.79 -8.45
N ASN A 19 -3.77 -37.23 -8.80
CA ASN A 19 -2.66 -38.01 -9.32
C ASN A 19 -1.94 -38.75 -8.18
N ALA A 20 -2.19 -40.06 -8.07
CA ALA A 20 -1.64 -40.90 -7.01
C ALA A 20 -0.11 -41.05 -7.00
N ALA A 21 0.60 -40.58 -8.04
CA ALA A 21 2.06 -40.51 -8.06
C ALA A 21 2.61 -39.14 -7.62
N THR A 22 1.81 -38.06 -7.68
CA THR A 22 2.27 -36.68 -7.46
C THR A 22 1.49 -35.89 -6.40
N GLY A 23 0.33 -36.36 -5.95
CA GLY A 23 -0.46 -35.74 -4.87
C GLY A 23 -1.28 -34.50 -5.27
N PHE A 24 -1.43 -34.17 -6.55
CA PHE A 24 -2.21 -33.00 -7.01
C PHE A 24 -3.71 -33.25 -7.09
N ILE A 25 -4.50 -32.17 -7.09
CA ILE A 25 -5.97 -32.15 -7.13
C ILE A 25 -6.45 -31.28 -8.33
N HIS A 26 -7.22 -31.85 -9.26
CA HIS A 26 -8.04 -31.15 -10.29
C HIS A 26 -9.48 -30.91 -9.78
N ILE A 27 -10.41 -30.09 -10.33
CA ILE A 27 -11.88 -30.03 -9.99
C ILE A 27 -12.76 -29.69 -11.25
N PRO A 28 -13.93 -30.36 -11.51
CA PRO A 28 -14.95 -30.01 -12.54
C PRO A 28 -15.94 -28.97 -12.07
N ALA A 29 -16.63 -28.38 -13.03
CA ALA A 29 -17.95 -27.77 -12.83
C ALA A 29 -19.08 -28.78 -12.50
N GLY A 30 -19.74 -28.59 -11.34
CA GLY A 30 -21.03 -29.19 -10.94
C GLY A 30 -21.32 -29.05 -9.43
N THR A 31 -22.39 -28.32 -9.06
CA THR A 31 -22.91 -27.93 -7.72
C THR A 31 -21.92 -27.72 -6.55
N ALA A 32 -20.67 -27.33 -6.82
CA ALA A 32 -19.76 -26.84 -5.78
C ALA A 32 -20.12 -25.40 -5.39
N GLU A 33 -19.97 -25.03 -4.11
CA GLU A 33 -20.20 -23.65 -3.64
C GLU A 33 -19.20 -22.66 -4.27
N THR A 34 -17.98 -23.12 -4.56
CA THR A 34 -16.93 -22.38 -5.28
C THR A 34 -16.11 -23.31 -6.20
N LEU A 35 -15.31 -22.75 -7.12
CA LEU A 35 -14.51 -23.53 -8.08
C LEU A 35 -13.27 -24.21 -7.46
N LEU A 36 -12.70 -23.64 -6.39
CA LEU A 36 -11.55 -24.18 -5.69
C LEU A 36 -11.76 -24.02 -4.18
N GLU A 37 -11.82 -25.14 -3.47
CA GLU A 37 -11.95 -25.18 -2.01
C GLU A 37 -10.88 -26.11 -1.42
N LEU A 38 -10.23 -25.67 -0.33
CA LEU A 38 -9.29 -26.48 0.45
C LEU A 38 -9.83 -26.67 1.86
N THR A 39 -10.39 -27.84 2.15
CA THR A 39 -11.00 -28.14 3.44
C THR A 39 -10.08 -29.07 4.26
N HIS A 40 -9.52 -28.56 5.36
CA HIS A 40 -8.72 -29.32 6.32
C HIS A 40 -8.80 -28.63 7.69
N ALA A 41 -8.33 -29.25 8.78
CA ALA A 41 -8.23 -28.57 10.10
C ALA A 41 -7.17 -27.46 10.11
N THR A 42 -6.21 -27.55 9.20
CA THR A 42 -5.09 -26.61 9.00
C THR A 42 -4.77 -26.51 7.50
N PRO A 43 -5.65 -25.92 6.67
CA PRO A 43 -5.41 -25.80 5.23
C PRO A 43 -4.37 -24.69 4.99
N TYR A 44 -3.44 -24.94 4.08
CA TYR A 44 -2.48 -23.93 3.63
C TYR A 44 -2.11 -24.18 2.18
N ILE A 45 -1.62 -23.12 1.52
CA ILE A 45 -1.04 -23.16 0.18
C ILE A 45 0.41 -22.68 0.33
N THR A 46 1.34 -23.40 -0.30
CA THR A 46 2.73 -22.96 -0.40
C THR A 46 3.00 -22.57 -1.85
N LEU A 47 3.46 -21.34 -2.05
CA LEU A 47 4.05 -20.86 -3.29
C LEU A 47 5.55 -20.77 -3.09
N HIS A 48 6.34 -21.32 -4.00
CA HIS A 48 7.79 -21.35 -3.91
C HIS A 48 8.37 -20.88 -5.25
N ASN A 49 9.07 -19.74 -5.22
CA ASN A 49 9.90 -19.27 -6.32
C ASN A 49 11.30 -19.86 -6.14
N ASP A 50 11.77 -20.65 -7.11
CA ASP A 50 13.07 -21.35 -7.09
C ASP A 50 14.21 -20.53 -7.74
N THR A 51 13.92 -19.29 -8.15
CA THR A 51 14.92 -18.36 -8.67
C THR A 51 15.78 -17.85 -7.53
N HIS A 52 17.10 -17.93 -7.71
CA HIS A 52 18.07 -17.37 -6.78
C HIS A 52 18.35 -15.94 -7.18
N GLU A 53 17.85 -14.99 -6.40
CA GLU A 53 18.09 -13.55 -6.60
C GLU A 53 18.06 -12.83 -5.26
N ASP A 54 18.80 -11.74 -5.13
CA ASP A 54 18.89 -10.97 -3.87
C ASP A 54 18.31 -9.56 -4.01
N THR A 55 17.65 -9.25 -5.13
CA THR A 55 17.10 -7.92 -5.37
C THR A 55 15.89 -7.63 -4.49
N ASP A 56 15.68 -6.35 -4.20
CA ASP A 56 14.46 -5.91 -3.53
C ASP A 56 13.25 -6.18 -4.45
N GLY A 57 12.23 -6.83 -3.91
CA GLY A 57 11.10 -7.33 -4.70
C GLY A 57 11.35 -8.63 -5.47
N GLY A 58 12.54 -9.24 -5.38
CA GLY A 58 12.83 -10.55 -5.96
C GLY A 58 12.20 -11.71 -5.18
N ARG A 59 12.35 -12.94 -5.68
CA ARG A 59 11.82 -14.19 -5.10
C ARG A 59 10.30 -14.16 -4.97
N GLU A 60 9.62 -13.46 -5.87
CA GLU A 60 8.22 -13.09 -5.71
C GLU A 60 7.24 -14.23 -5.99
N SER A 61 6.07 -14.18 -5.37
CA SER A 61 4.92 -15.05 -5.62
C SER A 61 3.64 -14.25 -5.51
N ARG A 62 2.67 -14.49 -6.41
CA ARG A 62 1.50 -13.61 -6.59
C ARG A 62 0.18 -14.37 -6.58
N LEU A 63 -0.85 -13.75 -6.01
CA LEU A 63 -2.26 -14.00 -6.30
C LEU A 63 -2.80 -12.81 -7.09
N ILE A 64 -3.34 -13.04 -8.28
CA ILE A 64 -3.75 -11.99 -9.22
C ILE A 64 -5.26 -12.09 -9.46
N PHE A 65 -5.96 -10.96 -9.27
CA PHE A 65 -7.40 -10.84 -9.45
C PHE A 65 -7.67 -10.00 -10.70
N LYS A 66 -8.31 -10.60 -11.69
CA LYS A 66 -8.65 -9.96 -12.96
C LYS A 66 -10.15 -9.84 -13.16
N GLY A 67 -10.56 -8.91 -13.99
CA GLY A 67 -11.94 -8.77 -14.46
C GLY A 67 -11.99 -8.10 -15.83
N GLU A 68 -13.14 -8.23 -16.50
CA GLU A 68 -13.40 -7.56 -17.77
C GLU A 68 -14.23 -6.30 -17.54
N GLN A 69 -13.84 -5.22 -18.21
CA GLN A 69 -14.65 -4.01 -18.32
C GLN A 69 -15.80 -4.24 -19.31
N SER A 70 -16.83 -3.39 -19.29
CA SER A 70 -17.99 -3.55 -20.18
C SER A 70 -17.66 -3.42 -21.68
N GLY A 71 -16.49 -2.87 -22.02
CA GLY A 71 -15.98 -2.81 -23.40
C GLY A 71 -15.25 -4.08 -23.86
N GLY A 72 -15.03 -5.04 -22.95
CA GLY A 72 -14.30 -6.29 -23.22
C GLY A 72 -12.81 -6.24 -22.90
N GLU A 73 -12.31 -5.13 -22.34
CA GLU A 73 -10.93 -5.01 -21.88
C GLU A 73 -10.72 -5.78 -20.57
N GLU A 74 -9.80 -6.74 -20.54
CA GLU A 74 -9.36 -7.37 -19.29
C GLU A 74 -8.45 -6.41 -18.52
N THR A 75 -8.58 -6.40 -17.19
CA THR A 75 -7.79 -5.54 -16.30
C THR A 75 -7.48 -6.29 -15.01
N THR A 76 -6.26 -6.14 -14.53
CA THR A 76 -5.88 -6.57 -13.18
C THR A 76 -6.49 -5.61 -12.16
N LEU A 77 -7.49 -6.08 -11.42
CA LEU A 77 -8.21 -5.30 -10.43
C LEU A 77 -7.41 -5.18 -9.14
N ALA A 78 -6.75 -6.27 -8.73
CA ALA A 78 -5.92 -6.33 -7.54
C ALA A 78 -4.86 -7.43 -7.65
N ARG A 79 -3.81 -7.31 -6.82
CA ARG A 79 -2.77 -8.33 -6.67
C ARG A 79 -2.31 -8.40 -5.22
N ILE A 80 -2.02 -9.60 -4.74
CA ILE A 80 -1.26 -9.83 -3.51
C ILE A 80 0.07 -10.44 -3.92
N GLU A 81 1.19 -9.90 -3.41
CA GLU A 81 2.54 -10.37 -3.69
C GLU A 81 3.32 -10.59 -2.40
N ALA A 82 4.01 -11.72 -2.29
CA ALA A 82 5.06 -11.91 -1.30
C ALA A 82 6.42 -11.93 -2.02
N SER A 83 7.44 -11.26 -1.48
CA SER A 83 8.77 -11.13 -2.11
C SER A 83 9.86 -10.83 -1.07
N HIS A 84 11.12 -10.75 -1.51
CA HIS A 84 12.28 -10.37 -0.72
C HIS A 84 12.25 -8.86 -0.40
N ASP A 85 12.62 -8.50 0.82
CA ASP A 85 12.68 -7.12 1.34
C ASP A 85 14.14 -6.67 1.52
N GLY A 86 14.64 -5.94 0.51
CA GLY A 86 16.00 -5.44 0.44
C GLY A 86 16.91 -6.14 -0.57
N SER A 87 18.19 -5.76 -0.59
CA SER A 87 19.15 -6.12 -1.65
C SER A 87 20.31 -7.04 -1.22
N ALA A 88 20.34 -7.43 0.06
CA ALA A 88 21.37 -8.30 0.62
C ALA A 88 20.89 -9.76 0.62
N ASP A 89 21.81 -10.73 0.58
CA ASP A 89 21.46 -12.15 0.76
C ASP A 89 20.94 -12.38 2.18
N THR A 90 19.62 -12.26 2.33
CA THR A 90 18.91 -12.31 3.60
C THR A 90 17.60 -13.07 3.46
N GLU A 91 16.94 -13.30 4.60
CA GLU A 91 15.66 -14.00 4.69
C GLU A 91 14.50 -13.02 4.89
N HIS A 92 14.72 -11.71 4.67
CA HIS A 92 13.69 -10.71 4.85
C HIS A 92 12.60 -10.87 3.79
N GLY A 93 11.35 -10.93 4.25
CA GLY A 93 10.18 -11.01 3.38
C GLY A 93 9.30 -9.79 3.54
N GLN A 94 8.58 -9.46 2.47
CA GLN A 94 7.48 -8.51 2.47
C GLN A 94 6.22 -9.14 1.87
N LEU A 95 5.06 -8.60 2.25
CA LEU A 95 3.76 -8.89 1.65
C LEU A 95 3.13 -7.56 1.21
N VAL A 96 2.79 -7.44 -0.07
CA VAL A 96 2.29 -6.20 -0.66
C VAL A 96 0.94 -6.43 -1.33
N GLY A 97 -0.02 -5.57 -1.02
CA GLY A 97 -1.32 -5.49 -1.66
C GLY A 97 -1.35 -4.36 -2.69
N TYR A 98 -1.81 -4.66 -3.89
CA TYR A 98 -1.97 -3.71 -4.99
C TYR A 98 -3.43 -3.64 -5.42
N THR A 99 -3.89 -2.44 -5.78
CA THR A 99 -5.24 -2.17 -6.28
C THR A 99 -5.18 -1.25 -7.48
N ASN A 100 -6.05 -1.49 -8.47
CA ASN A 100 -6.22 -0.61 -9.60
C ASN A 100 -7.05 0.63 -9.20
N ASP A 101 -6.52 1.83 -9.43
CA ASP A 101 -7.16 3.09 -9.07
C ASP A 101 -8.15 3.63 -10.13
N GLY A 102 -8.32 2.91 -11.24
CA GLY A 102 -9.15 3.28 -12.38
C GLY A 102 -8.36 3.69 -13.63
N ALA A 103 -7.04 3.88 -13.54
CA ALA A 103 -6.18 4.22 -14.68
C ALA A 103 -4.93 3.32 -14.83
N ASP A 104 -4.76 2.35 -13.95
CA ASP A 104 -3.54 1.52 -13.85
C ASP A 104 -3.43 0.39 -14.89
N GLY A 105 -4.50 0.09 -15.64
CA GLY A 105 -4.52 -1.05 -16.57
C GLY A 105 -4.13 -2.38 -15.88
N ASP A 106 -3.13 -3.09 -16.42
CA ASP A 106 -2.63 -4.34 -15.84
C ASP A 106 -1.51 -4.17 -14.80
N THR A 107 -1.26 -2.93 -14.35
CA THR A 107 -0.19 -2.60 -13.41
C THR A 107 -0.75 -1.85 -12.18
N PRO A 108 -1.53 -2.53 -11.32
CA PRO A 108 -2.15 -1.89 -10.16
C PRO A 108 -1.12 -1.27 -9.22
N THR A 109 -1.47 -0.14 -8.62
CA THR A 109 -0.61 0.59 -7.68
C THR A 109 -0.64 -0.05 -6.29
N GLU A 110 0.46 0.08 -5.54
CA GLU A 110 0.55 -0.41 -4.16
C GLU A 110 -0.41 0.35 -3.23
N GLY A 111 -1.19 -0.39 -2.44
CA GLY A 111 -2.09 0.17 -1.42
C GLY A 111 -1.74 -0.21 0.02
N MET A 112 -0.95 -1.26 0.23
CA MET A 112 -0.52 -1.73 1.55
C MET A 112 0.76 -2.55 1.43
N ARG A 113 1.72 -2.37 2.35
CA ARG A 113 2.88 -3.24 2.50
C ARG A 113 3.04 -3.66 3.96
N LEU A 114 3.34 -4.93 4.17
CA LEU A 114 3.93 -5.48 5.40
C LEU A 114 5.38 -5.81 5.08
N SER A 115 6.30 -5.07 5.68
CA SER A 115 7.76 -5.27 5.54
C SER A 115 8.32 -5.92 6.81
N ARG A 116 9.64 -6.14 6.85
CA ARG A 116 10.33 -6.51 8.09
C ARG A 116 10.15 -5.51 9.24
N ALA A 117 9.80 -4.25 8.93
CA ALA A 117 9.57 -3.20 9.90
C ALA A 117 8.13 -3.18 10.45
N GLY A 118 7.19 -3.92 9.83
CA GLY A 118 5.77 -3.91 10.18
C GLY A 118 4.88 -3.50 9.01
N ILE A 119 3.60 -3.25 9.30
CA ILE A 119 2.62 -2.79 8.30
C ILE A 119 2.83 -1.30 8.06
N SER A 120 3.24 -0.93 6.85
CA SER A 120 3.21 0.46 6.40
C SER A 120 1.76 0.88 6.14
N THR A 121 1.06 1.26 7.21
CA THR A 121 -0.19 2.02 7.10
C THR A 121 0.15 3.51 7.12
N ALA A 122 -0.80 4.37 6.73
CA ALA A 122 -0.69 5.84 6.79
C ALA A 122 -0.33 6.44 8.18
N ASN A 123 -0.06 5.60 9.18
CA ASN A 123 0.36 5.97 10.53
C ASN A 123 1.86 5.77 10.81
N ASP A 124 2.62 5.10 9.93
CA ASP A 124 4.08 5.12 10.04
C ASP A 124 4.57 6.54 9.74
N PRO A 125 5.50 7.10 10.54
CA PRO A 125 6.01 8.44 10.29
C PRO A 125 6.66 8.49 8.91
N ASN A 126 6.10 9.30 8.01
CA ASN A 126 6.68 9.58 6.71
C ASN A 126 8.01 10.29 6.94
N THR A 127 9.11 9.54 6.78
CA THR A 127 10.46 10.09 6.88
C THR A 127 10.73 10.89 5.62
N LEU A 128 10.80 12.21 5.79
CA LEU A 128 11.10 13.09 4.68
C LEU A 128 12.51 12.82 4.14
N GLY A 129 12.64 12.86 2.81
CA GLY A 129 13.94 12.77 2.16
C GLY A 129 14.87 13.94 2.49
N VAL A 130 16.16 13.76 2.22
CA VAL A 130 17.18 14.79 2.50
C VAL A 130 16.89 16.09 1.75
N GLY A 131 16.84 17.20 2.49
CA GLY A 131 16.65 18.54 1.92
C GLY A 131 15.29 18.79 1.28
N VAL A 132 14.29 17.94 1.54
CA VAL A 132 12.92 18.14 1.07
C VAL A 132 12.35 19.45 1.63
N THR A 133 11.80 20.26 0.72
CA THR A 133 11.09 21.52 1.04
C THR A 133 9.60 21.47 0.71
N THR A 134 9.15 20.39 0.05
CA THR A 134 7.78 20.20 -0.42
C THR A 134 7.35 18.77 -0.19
N PHE A 135 6.15 18.56 0.35
CA PHE A 135 5.53 17.24 0.37
C PHE A 135 4.14 17.25 -0.28
N ILE A 136 3.66 16.06 -0.66
CA ILE A 136 2.34 15.83 -1.23
C ILE A 136 1.43 15.30 -0.13
N VAL A 137 0.20 15.78 -0.07
CA VAL A 137 -0.82 15.24 0.83
C VAL A 137 -1.30 13.89 0.32
N GLU A 138 -0.96 12.84 1.05
CA GLU A 138 -1.36 11.45 0.75
C GLU A 138 -2.57 11.01 1.58
N SER A 139 -2.80 11.66 2.74
CA SER A 139 -3.89 11.38 3.67
C SER A 139 -4.27 12.64 4.44
N ASN A 140 -5.51 12.71 4.95
CA ASN A 140 -5.96 13.80 5.83
C ASN A 140 -5.31 13.76 7.22
N VAL A 141 -4.67 12.64 7.58
CA VAL A 141 -3.83 12.52 8.78
C VAL A 141 -2.49 11.93 8.35
N MET A 142 -1.39 12.59 8.69
CA MET A 142 -0.03 12.12 8.39
C MET A 142 0.85 12.24 9.62
N THR A 143 1.46 11.12 10.01
CA THR A 143 2.57 11.11 10.96
C THR A 143 3.86 11.43 10.19
N MET A 144 4.74 12.27 10.72
CA MET A 144 5.93 12.77 10.00
C MET A 144 7.17 12.83 10.89
N THR A 145 8.32 12.56 10.29
CA THR A 145 9.67 12.73 10.86
C THR A 145 10.57 13.41 9.83
N GLY A 146 11.45 14.30 10.29
CA GLY A 146 12.45 14.90 9.42
C GLY A 146 13.62 13.95 9.18
N ASP A 147 14.44 14.26 8.18
CA ASP A 147 15.74 13.62 8.01
C ASP A 147 16.69 14.03 9.16
N GLY A 148 17.82 13.33 9.27
CA GLY A 148 18.80 13.59 10.34
C GLY A 148 19.43 14.99 10.30
N ALA A 149 19.27 15.75 9.21
CA ALA A 149 19.73 17.14 9.09
C ALA A 149 18.63 18.18 9.39
N GLY A 150 17.38 17.73 9.48
CA GLY A 150 16.20 18.56 9.57
C GLY A 150 15.68 19.01 8.20
N ASN A 151 14.36 19.01 8.05
CA ASN A 151 13.65 19.51 6.89
C ASN A 151 13.00 20.86 7.18
N THR A 152 13.03 21.74 6.18
CA THR A 152 12.28 23.00 6.19
C THR A 152 11.28 22.99 5.05
N ILE A 153 10.01 22.78 5.38
CA ILE A 153 8.91 22.69 4.42
C ILE A 153 8.35 24.09 4.18
N ALA A 154 8.25 24.50 2.92
CA ALA A 154 7.64 25.76 2.52
C ALA A 154 6.40 25.57 1.65
N THR A 155 6.15 24.34 1.17
CA THR A 155 5.09 24.06 0.20
C THR A 155 4.42 22.73 0.49
N ILE A 156 3.09 22.70 0.46
CA ILE A 156 2.29 21.48 0.66
C ILE A 156 1.32 21.35 -0.51
N THR A 157 1.39 20.25 -1.27
CA THR A 157 0.67 20.07 -2.54
C THR A 157 -0.28 18.87 -2.53
N GLY A 158 -1.06 18.66 -3.61
CA GLY A 158 -1.90 17.47 -3.79
C GLY A 158 -3.30 17.55 -3.15
N ALA A 159 -3.58 18.57 -2.35
CA ALA A 159 -4.89 18.76 -1.74
C ALA A 159 -5.92 19.43 -2.67
N LYS A 160 -7.20 19.21 -2.37
CA LYS A 160 -8.34 19.90 -3.00
C LYS A 160 -8.85 20.99 -2.05
N SER A 161 -9.49 22.04 -2.57
CA SER A 161 -10.10 23.08 -1.73
C SER A 161 -11.05 22.44 -0.71
N GLY A 162 -10.90 22.81 0.56
CA GLY A 162 -11.62 22.26 1.70
C GLY A 162 -10.94 21.08 2.41
N THR A 163 -9.78 20.59 1.94
CA THR A 163 -9.02 19.54 2.64
C THR A 163 -8.57 20.05 4.02
N LEU A 164 -8.92 19.29 5.07
CA LEU A 164 -8.38 19.45 6.42
C LEU A 164 -7.27 18.41 6.62
N LEU A 165 -6.05 18.87 6.89
CA LEU A 165 -4.89 18.04 7.11
C LEU A 165 -4.44 18.13 8.56
N THR A 166 -4.26 16.97 9.19
CA THR A 166 -3.66 16.83 10.53
C THR A 166 -2.27 16.25 10.38
N LEU A 167 -1.26 17.00 10.79
CA LEU A 167 0.12 16.55 10.88
C LEU A 167 0.42 16.16 12.32
N ILE A 168 1.05 15.00 12.51
CA ILE A 168 1.54 14.50 13.79
C ILE A 168 3.05 14.33 13.67
N PHE A 169 3.83 15.02 14.50
CA PHE A 169 5.29 14.98 14.43
C PHE A 169 5.83 14.05 15.52
N VAL A 170 6.86 13.26 15.19
CA VAL A 170 7.51 12.33 16.14
C VAL A 170 8.89 12.82 16.59
N ASP A 171 9.31 14.00 16.13
CA ASP A 171 10.59 14.61 16.49
C ASP A 171 10.57 16.13 16.27
N ALA A 172 11.73 16.76 16.49
CA ALA A 172 11.95 18.19 16.26
C ALA A 172 12.73 18.49 14.97
N LEU A 173 12.63 17.61 13.96
CA LEU A 173 13.40 17.70 12.72
C LEU A 173 12.61 18.34 11.57
N VAL A 174 11.33 18.66 11.74
CA VAL A 174 10.54 19.35 10.72
C VAL A 174 10.26 20.80 11.12
N THR A 175 10.52 21.73 10.21
CA THR A 175 10.08 23.13 10.33
C THR A 175 9.12 23.45 9.20
N ILE A 176 7.90 23.89 9.51
CA ILE A 176 6.96 24.44 8.54
C ILE A 176 7.17 25.95 8.46
N THR A 177 7.48 26.43 7.26
CA THR A 177 7.76 27.85 7.00
C THR A 177 6.46 28.59 6.85
N ASP A 178 6.29 29.60 7.69
CA ASP A 178 5.20 30.56 7.57
C ASP A 178 5.67 31.67 6.64
N THR A 179 5.09 31.71 5.44
CA THR A 179 5.52 32.68 4.42
C THR A 179 4.69 33.96 4.42
N ASP A 180 3.49 33.93 5.03
CA ASP A 180 2.48 35.00 4.97
C ASP A 180 2.24 35.53 3.54
N ALA A 181 2.50 34.68 2.54
CA ALA A 181 2.52 35.08 1.13
C ALA A 181 1.17 34.88 0.44
N HIS A 182 0.30 34.03 1.00
CA HIS A 182 -0.98 33.58 0.41
C HIS A 182 -0.84 33.19 -1.08
N THR A 183 0.29 32.57 -1.44
CA THR A 183 0.52 32.09 -2.82
C THR A 183 0.29 30.59 -2.91
N ALA A 184 0.25 30.06 -4.14
CA ALA A 184 -0.08 28.67 -4.42
C ALA A 184 0.73 27.70 -3.53
N ASN A 185 0.02 26.87 -2.76
CA ASN A 185 0.52 25.82 -1.88
C ASN A 185 1.40 26.30 -0.72
N THR A 186 1.45 27.61 -0.45
CA THR A 186 2.15 28.15 0.71
C THR A 186 1.38 27.91 2.00
N VAL A 187 2.10 27.93 3.13
CA VAL A 187 1.52 27.83 4.46
C VAL A 187 1.49 29.22 5.11
N ASP A 188 0.35 29.55 5.67
CA ASP A 188 0.02 30.75 6.42
C ASP A 188 -0.40 30.30 7.83
N LEU A 189 0.50 30.48 8.80
CA LEU A 189 0.29 30.03 10.16
C LEU A 189 -0.30 31.15 11.02
N ALA A 190 -1.15 30.78 11.98
CA ALA A 190 -1.76 31.77 12.86
C ALA A 190 -0.68 32.44 13.73
N GLY A 191 -0.55 33.77 13.61
CA GLY A 191 0.45 34.56 14.32
C GLY A 191 1.19 35.51 13.39
N THR A 192 2.28 36.10 13.87
CA THR A 192 3.11 37.00 13.06
C THR A 192 4.27 36.22 12.44
N ALA A 193 4.15 35.74 11.21
CA ALA A 193 5.23 35.14 10.40
C ALA A 193 6.22 34.25 11.19
N THR A 194 5.71 33.40 12.08
CA THR A 194 6.55 32.53 12.91
C THR A 194 6.44 31.11 12.39
N ASN A 195 7.55 30.61 11.85
CA ASN A 195 7.70 29.21 11.49
C ASN A 195 7.25 28.30 12.64
N PHE A 196 6.61 27.19 12.29
CA PHE A 196 6.33 26.12 13.24
C PHE A 196 7.50 25.14 13.23
N THR A 197 8.22 25.04 14.34
CA THR A 197 9.17 23.95 14.56
C THR A 197 8.47 22.82 15.30
N SER A 198 8.50 21.63 14.71
CA SER A 198 7.97 20.41 15.30
C SER A 198 8.66 20.03 16.61
N ALA A 199 8.04 19.11 17.33
CA ALA A 199 8.63 18.34 18.42
C ALA A 199 7.86 17.02 18.49
N ASP A 200 8.38 16.09 19.30
CA ASP A 200 7.67 14.84 19.59
C ASP A 200 6.25 15.12 20.11
N ASP A 201 5.28 14.32 19.67
CA ASP A 201 3.85 14.42 19.97
C ASP A 201 3.17 15.77 19.65
N LYS A 202 3.82 16.66 18.88
CA LYS A 202 3.16 17.88 18.41
C LYS A 202 2.27 17.61 17.23
N THR A 203 1.17 18.36 17.18
CA THR A 203 0.23 18.32 16.07
C THR A 203 0.06 19.70 15.44
N LEU A 204 -0.17 19.73 14.14
CA LEU A 204 -0.55 20.91 13.40
C LEU A 204 -1.73 20.56 12.49
N GLN A 205 -2.84 21.28 12.64
CA GLN A 205 -4.01 21.09 11.80
C GLN A 205 -4.18 22.30 10.88
N ILE A 206 -4.17 22.07 9.58
CA ILE A 206 -4.26 23.10 8.55
C ILE A 206 -5.38 22.80 7.55
N VAL A 207 -5.98 23.83 6.97
CA VAL A 207 -7.02 23.71 5.94
C VAL A 207 -6.56 24.37 4.63
N PHE A 208 -6.80 23.70 3.51
CA PHE A 208 -6.49 24.24 2.18
C PHE A 208 -7.70 24.98 1.60
N ASP A 209 -7.56 26.24 1.23
CA ASP A 209 -8.66 27.03 0.63
C ASP A 209 -8.78 26.85 -0.89
N GLY A 210 -7.84 26.15 -1.52
CA GLY A 210 -7.70 26.05 -2.98
C GLY A 210 -6.52 26.83 -3.54
N THR A 211 -5.89 27.68 -2.73
CA THR A 211 -4.69 28.45 -3.03
C THR A 211 -3.59 28.19 -2.01
N SER A 212 -3.87 28.29 -0.71
CA SER A 212 -2.88 28.19 0.38
C SER A 212 -3.44 27.43 1.58
N TRP A 213 -2.56 27.15 2.54
CA TRP A 213 -2.89 26.41 3.77
C TRP A 213 -2.97 27.35 4.96
N TYR A 214 -4.03 27.22 5.75
CA TYR A 214 -4.24 28.00 6.96
C TYR A 214 -4.22 27.14 8.21
N GLU A 215 -3.56 27.61 9.25
CA GLU A 215 -3.69 26.98 10.56
C GLU A 215 -5.12 27.07 11.11
N THR A 216 -5.62 25.92 11.57
CA THR A 216 -6.88 25.80 12.31
C THR A 216 -6.64 25.45 13.77
N SER A 217 -5.58 24.70 14.08
CA SER A 217 -5.14 24.43 15.44
C SER A 217 -3.68 23.96 15.48
N ARG A 218 -3.04 24.14 16.64
CA ARG A 218 -1.71 23.59 16.94
C ARG A 218 -1.69 22.95 18.33
N GLY A 219 -1.04 21.80 18.45
CA GLY A 219 -0.75 21.14 19.71
C GLY A 219 0.33 21.89 20.50
N THR A 220 0.25 21.83 21.83
CA THR A 220 1.19 22.51 22.75
C THR A 220 1.98 21.54 23.62
N ASN A 221 1.92 20.24 23.32
CA ASN A 221 2.68 19.19 24.01
C ASN A 221 4.20 19.40 23.92
#